data_AF-A0A7I4YEW3-F1
#
_entry.id   AF-A0A7I4YEW3-F1
#
_cell.length_a   1.000
_cell.length_b   1.000
_cell.length_c   1.000
_cell.angle_alpha   90.00
_cell.angle_beta   90.00
_cell.angle_gamma   90.00
#
_symmetry.space_group_name_H-M   'P 1'
#
loop_
_entity.id
_entity.type
_entity.pdbx_description
1 polymer ?
#
loop_
_entity_poly.entity_id
_entity_poly.type
_entity_poly.pdbx_seq_one_letter_code
_entity_poly.pdbx_strand_id
1 'polypeptide(L)'
;MLSWDSLTNHDKCLLGTCILTVIANIFLVIGTLTPAWQVAEDTDVNRYVQSGLWLYCPGAAQCWYIFSDDLINYYEKVDVCRFLLIGDCRKKLLRTPYFFGWHYAVLILNIIAIGITSAAIVVAALPTLRRNRPRVAAILFDVLLFTSILILSISLMVFVVNAEMLESKYLIGVKNTFEKYYGYSFYLACLALLLLVFASLGAVLVTTFAFRNSPTMDRDCTSPSQAPCFAERPMLPFDVHRDDRYVPSPSQTSEFQQQTRHFYSY
;
A
#
# COMPACT_ATOMS: atom_id res chain seq x y z
N MET A 1 -5.87 13.49 -29.64
CA MET A 1 -5.49 12.08 -29.93
C MET A 1 -3.98 12.02 -29.99
N LEU A 2 -3.32 11.56 -28.91
CA LEU A 2 -1.88 11.32 -28.91
C LEU A 2 -1.62 10.04 -29.71
N SER A 3 -0.91 10.15 -30.84
CA SER A 3 -0.46 8.99 -31.62
C SER A 3 0.55 8.18 -30.81
N TRP A 4 0.30 6.88 -30.64
CA TRP A 4 1.18 5.92 -29.95
C TRP A 4 2.62 5.91 -30.45
N ASP A 5 2.84 6.35 -31.69
CA ASP A 5 4.15 6.42 -32.33
C ASP A 5 4.99 7.63 -31.88
N SER A 6 4.36 8.66 -31.31
CA SER A 6 5.05 9.86 -30.82
C SER A 6 5.58 9.74 -29.38
N LEU A 7 5.24 8.65 -28.69
CA LEU A 7 5.55 8.49 -27.26
C LEU A 7 6.97 7.94 -27.06
N THR A 8 7.73 8.51 -26.12
CA THR A 8 9.06 8.01 -25.80
C THR A 8 8.98 6.61 -25.17
N ASN A 9 10.05 5.80 -25.27
CA ASN A 9 10.08 4.48 -24.63
C ASN A 9 9.86 4.54 -23.11
N HIS A 10 10.24 5.65 -22.48
CA HIS A 10 9.99 5.92 -21.07
C HIS A 10 8.48 6.06 -20.78
N ASP A 11 7.78 6.87 -21.57
CA ASP A 11 6.35 7.12 -21.40
C ASP A 11 5.52 5.86 -21.65
N LYS A 12 5.95 5.00 -22.60
CA LYS A 12 5.31 3.70 -22.86
C LYS A 12 5.43 2.76 -21.67
N CYS A 13 6.61 2.71 -21.05
CA CYS A 13 6.86 1.90 -19.86
C CYS A 13 6.06 2.41 -18.65
N LEU A 14 6.00 3.73 -18.45
CA LEU A 14 5.19 4.36 -17.41
C LEU A 14 3.70 4.06 -17.59
N LEU A 15 3.17 4.23 -18.81
CA LEU A 15 1.77 3.96 -19.11
C LEU A 15 1.43 2.48 -18.87
N GLY A 16 2.26 1.56 -19.35
CA GLY A 16 2.07 0.12 -19.15
C GLY A 16 2.06 -0.25 -17.67
N THR A 17 2.99 0.31 -16.89
CA THR A 17 3.07 0.08 -15.43
C THR A 17 1.85 0.63 -14.69
N CYS A 18 1.38 1.82 -15.08
CA CYS A 18 0.19 2.45 -14.50
C CYS A 18 -1.07 1.62 -14.78
N ILE A 19 -1.27 1.19 -16.03
CA ILE A 19 -2.39 0.33 -16.42
C ILE A 19 -2.38 -0.98 -15.62
N LEU A 20 -1.21 -1.62 -15.50
CA LEU A 20 -1.06 -2.85 -14.76
C LEU A 20 -1.43 -2.67 -13.27
N THR A 21 -0.99 -1.56 -12.68
CA THR A 21 -1.31 -1.20 -11.28
C THR A 21 -2.81 -0.97 -11.09
N VAL A 22 -3.47 -0.29 -12.03
CA VAL A 22 -4.91 -0.04 -11.99
C VAL A 22 -5.69 -1.36 -12.07
N ILE A 23 -5.34 -2.24 -13.00
CA ILE A 23 -6.00 -3.55 -13.16
C ILE A 23 -5.80 -4.38 -11.90
N ALA A 24 -4.59 -4.42 -11.34
CA ALA A 24 -4.32 -5.14 -10.10
C ALA A 24 -5.17 -4.61 -8.94
N ASN A 25 -5.30 -3.28 -8.80
CA ASN A 25 -6.13 -2.67 -7.78
C ASN A 25 -7.62 -3.02 -7.94
N ILE A 26 -8.12 -3.07 -9.18
CA ILE A 26 -9.51 -3.49 -9.47
C ILE A 26 -9.74 -4.94 -9.04
N PHE A 27 -8.83 -5.87 -9.38
CA PHE A 27 -8.96 -7.26 -8.94
C PHE A 27 -8.89 -7.41 -7.42
N LEU A 28 -8.04 -6.63 -6.75
CA LEU A 28 -7.97 -6.62 -5.29
C LEU A 28 -9.26 -6.10 -4.64
N VAL A 29 -9.86 -5.05 -5.21
CA VAL A 29 -11.16 -4.51 -4.76
C VAL A 29 -12.27 -5.54 -4.96
N ILE A 30 -12.38 -6.13 -6.16
CA ILE A 30 -13.39 -7.16 -6.44
C ILE A 30 -13.21 -8.36 -5.52
N GLY A 31 -11.97 -8.85 -5.36
CA GLY A 31 -11.65 -9.92 -4.44
C GLY A 31 -12.10 -9.59 -3.02
N THR A 32 -11.77 -8.41 -2.51
CA THR A 32 -12.10 -8.02 -1.12
C THR A 32 -13.61 -7.84 -0.90
N LEU A 33 -14.35 -7.36 -1.89
CA LEU A 33 -15.81 -7.14 -1.76
C LEU A 33 -16.64 -8.42 -1.92
N THR A 34 -16.08 -9.47 -2.52
CA THR A 34 -16.84 -10.69 -2.85
C THR A 34 -16.73 -11.76 -1.76
N PRO A 35 -17.79 -12.58 -1.57
CA PRO A 35 -17.87 -13.57 -0.49
C PRO A 35 -17.17 -14.91 -0.80
N ALA A 36 -16.47 -15.05 -1.92
CA ALA A 36 -15.95 -16.35 -2.38
C ALA A 36 -14.45 -16.49 -2.10
N TRP A 37 -14.03 -16.28 -0.85
CA TRP A 37 -12.65 -16.57 -0.44
C TRP A 37 -12.48 -18.03 -0.06
N GLN A 38 -13.48 -18.58 0.63
CA GLN A 38 -13.58 -19.99 0.96
C GLN A 38 -14.94 -20.50 0.51
N VAL A 39 -14.96 -21.65 -0.15
CA VAL A 39 -16.17 -22.35 -0.56
C VAL A 39 -16.17 -23.70 0.11
N ALA A 40 -17.25 -24.00 0.83
CA ALA A 40 -17.46 -25.30 1.44
C ALA A 40 -18.69 -25.95 0.81
N GLU A 41 -18.59 -27.21 0.44
CA GLU A 41 -19.72 -28.02 -0.03
C GLU A 41 -20.07 -29.06 1.03
N ASP A 42 -21.33 -29.03 1.45
CA ASP A 42 -21.93 -30.08 2.27
C ASP A 42 -22.32 -31.23 1.35
N THR A 43 -21.61 -32.35 1.45
CA THR A 43 -21.81 -33.52 0.57
C THR A 43 -23.06 -34.32 0.92
N ASP A 44 -23.61 -34.16 2.12
CA ASP A 44 -24.84 -34.85 2.53
C ASP A 44 -26.10 -34.14 1.98
N VAL A 45 -26.04 -32.81 1.85
CA VAL A 45 -27.19 -31.98 1.42
C VAL A 45 -26.96 -31.35 0.03
N ASN A 46 -25.79 -31.54 -0.58
CA ASN A 46 -25.34 -30.90 -1.82
C ASN A 46 -25.59 -29.39 -1.82
N ARG A 47 -25.10 -28.72 -0.76
CA ARG A 47 -25.26 -27.27 -0.59
C ARG A 47 -23.89 -26.61 -0.46
N TYR A 48 -23.68 -25.60 -1.28
CA TYR A 48 -22.49 -24.75 -1.23
C TYR A 48 -22.69 -23.57 -0.30
N VAL A 49 -21.65 -23.28 0.45
CA VAL A 49 -21.54 -22.17 1.38
C VAL A 49 -20.31 -21.37 1.01
N GLN A 50 -20.46 -20.06 0.82
CA GLN A 50 -19.37 -19.16 0.47
C GLN A 50 -19.08 -18.22 1.64
N SER A 51 -17.80 -18.15 2.03
CA SER A 51 -17.32 -17.27 3.09
C SER A 51 -16.27 -16.31 2.54
N GLY A 52 -16.53 -15.01 2.69
CA GLY A 52 -15.62 -13.93 2.34
C GLY A 52 -14.85 -13.43 3.55
N LEU A 53 -14.28 -12.23 3.45
CA LEU A 53 -13.64 -11.57 4.59
C LEU A 53 -14.65 -10.95 5.54
N TRP A 54 -15.80 -10.51 5.02
CA TRP A 54 -16.81 -9.76 5.77
C TRP A 54 -18.26 -10.18 5.46
N LEU A 55 -18.45 -11.03 4.45
CA LEU A 55 -19.74 -11.55 4.00
C LEU A 55 -19.75 -13.07 4.07
N TYR A 56 -20.88 -13.63 4.46
CA TYR A 56 -21.14 -15.06 4.50
C TYR A 56 -22.44 -15.36 3.76
N CYS A 57 -22.37 -16.21 2.74
CA CYS A 57 -23.50 -16.55 1.87
C CYS A 57 -23.75 -18.07 1.92
N PRO A 58 -24.74 -18.53 2.71
CA PRO A 58 -25.22 -19.89 2.62
C PRO A 58 -26.08 -20.02 1.35
N GLY A 59 -25.69 -20.81 0.36
CA GLY A 59 -26.16 -20.70 -1.03
C GLY A 59 -27.69 -20.66 -1.27
N ALA A 60 -28.50 -21.19 -0.36
CA ALA A 60 -29.96 -21.20 -0.47
C ALA A 60 -30.66 -20.00 0.23
N ALA A 61 -29.93 -19.13 0.92
CA ALA A 61 -30.49 -18.03 1.69
C ALA A 61 -29.74 -16.71 1.43
N GLN A 62 -30.28 -15.62 2.00
CA GLN A 62 -29.66 -14.30 1.93
C GLN A 62 -28.26 -14.30 2.56
N CYS A 63 -27.37 -13.48 2.01
CA CYS A 63 -26.03 -13.28 2.57
C CYS A 63 -26.08 -12.42 3.83
N TRP A 64 -25.21 -12.72 4.78
CA TRP A 64 -25.12 -12.05 6.07
C TRP A 64 -23.73 -11.44 6.25
N TYR A 65 -23.64 -10.38 7.04
CA TYR A 65 -22.35 -9.84 7.46
C TYR A 65 -21.76 -10.71 8.56
N ILE A 66 -20.51 -11.15 8.35
CA ILE A 66 -19.72 -11.94 9.31
C ILE A 66 -19.62 -11.28 10.69
N PHE A 67 -19.82 -9.97 10.75
CA PHE A 67 -19.65 -9.14 11.94
C PHE A 67 -20.96 -8.86 12.69
N SER A 68 -22.10 -9.41 12.23
CA SER A 68 -23.40 -9.18 12.85
C SER A 68 -23.68 -10.23 13.93
N ASP A 69 -23.32 -9.92 15.18
CA ASP A 69 -23.46 -10.82 16.34
C ASP A 69 -24.92 -11.29 16.60
N ASP A 70 -25.90 -10.46 16.23
CA ASP A 70 -27.33 -10.74 16.44
C ASP A 70 -27.91 -11.75 15.43
N LEU A 71 -27.26 -11.94 14.28
CA LEU A 71 -27.77 -12.83 13.20
C LEU A 71 -26.95 -14.11 13.05
N ILE A 72 -25.73 -14.16 13.61
CA ILE A 72 -24.79 -15.28 13.45
C ILE A 72 -24.89 -16.32 14.57
N ASN A 73 -25.50 -15.98 15.70
CA ASN A 73 -25.81 -16.93 16.78
C ASN A 73 -27.07 -17.76 16.49
N TYR A 74 -27.13 -18.40 15.32
CA TYR A 74 -28.05 -19.51 15.14
C TYR A 74 -27.47 -20.72 15.87
N TYR A 75 -27.87 -20.90 17.12
CA TYR A 75 -27.63 -22.16 17.81
C TYR A 75 -28.55 -23.21 17.21
N GLU A 76 -28.02 -23.98 16.26
CA GLU A 76 -28.70 -25.22 15.89
C GLU A 76 -28.54 -26.20 17.06
N LYS A 77 -29.67 -26.59 17.67
CA LYS A 77 -29.69 -27.64 18.67
C LYS A 77 -29.54 -28.96 17.92
N VAL A 78 -28.31 -29.43 17.79
CA VAL A 78 -28.03 -30.72 17.17
C VAL A 78 -27.78 -31.75 18.28
N ASP A 79 -28.50 -32.87 18.23
CA ASP A 79 -28.31 -33.96 19.19
C ASP A 79 -27.04 -34.73 18.79
N VAL A 80 -25.93 -34.41 19.46
CA VAL A 80 -24.66 -35.10 19.25
C VAL A 80 -24.57 -36.28 20.22
N CYS A 81 -24.93 -37.47 19.75
CA CYS A 81 -24.79 -38.70 20.53
C CYS A 81 -23.36 -39.25 20.34
N ARG A 82 -22.63 -39.50 21.43
CA ARG A 82 -21.28 -40.05 21.40
C ARG A 82 -21.35 -41.57 21.20
N PHE A 83 -20.69 -42.11 20.17
CA PHE A 83 -20.77 -43.53 19.76
C PHE A 83 -20.29 -44.56 20.80
N LEU A 84 -19.67 -44.14 21.91
CA LEU A 84 -18.96 -45.04 22.84
C LEU A 84 -19.64 -45.27 24.20
N LEU A 85 -20.81 -44.68 24.45
CA LEU A 85 -21.66 -44.98 25.62
C LEU A 85 -23.13 -44.90 25.17
N ILE A 86 -23.86 -46.01 25.29
CA ILE A 86 -25.30 -46.12 25.01
C ILE A 86 -26.05 -44.95 25.67
N GLY A 87 -26.76 -44.15 24.86
CA GLY A 87 -27.94 -43.39 25.31
C GLY A 87 -27.78 -41.92 25.72
N ASP A 88 -26.59 -41.39 25.99
CA ASP A 88 -26.44 -39.98 26.41
C ASP A 88 -26.37 -39.01 25.22
N CYS A 89 -27.51 -38.78 24.58
CA CYS A 89 -27.67 -37.69 23.62
C CYS A 89 -27.76 -36.37 24.39
N ARG A 90 -26.62 -35.67 24.51
CA ARG A 90 -26.60 -34.32 25.08
C ARG A 90 -26.84 -33.33 23.95
N LYS A 91 -27.86 -32.46 24.11
CA LYS A 91 -28.03 -31.25 23.28
C LYS A 91 -26.77 -30.42 23.37
N LYS A 92 -25.89 -30.55 22.37
CA LYS A 92 -24.76 -29.66 22.20
C LYS A 92 -25.22 -28.58 21.24
N LEU A 93 -25.11 -27.34 21.67
CA LEU A 93 -25.26 -26.21 20.79
C LEU A 93 -24.10 -26.31 19.81
N LEU A 94 -24.36 -26.81 18.60
CA LEU A 94 -23.36 -26.81 17.55
C LEU A 94 -23.29 -25.36 17.09
N ARG A 95 -22.23 -24.68 17.51
CA ARG A 95 -22.00 -23.29 17.15
C ARG A 95 -21.67 -23.25 15.67
N THR A 96 -22.34 -22.39 14.91
CA THR A 96 -21.82 -21.93 13.61
C THR A 96 -20.34 -21.55 13.80
N PRO A 97 -19.45 -21.86 12.84
CA PRO A 97 -18.03 -21.61 13.00
C PRO A 97 -17.81 -20.18 13.46
N TYR A 98 -17.14 -20.01 14.60
CA TYR A 98 -16.69 -18.71 15.07
C TYR A 98 -15.94 -18.04 13.93
N PHE A 99 -16.46 -16.95 13.41
CA PHE A 99 -15.68 -16.09 12.55
C PHE A 99 -14.59 -15.45 13.41
N PHE A 100 -13.38 -15.96 13.23
CA PHE A 100 -12.23 -15.61 14.04
C PHE A 100 -11.74 -14.19 13.71
N GLY A 101 -11.06 -13.56 14.67
CA GLY A 101 -10.42 -12.25 14.52
C GLY A 101 -9.46 -12.12 13.33
N TRP A 102 -9.02 -13.23 12.72
CA TRP A 102 -8.17 -13.19 11.54
C TRP A 102 -8.89 -12.64 10.30
N HIS A 103 -10.21 -12.84 10.15
CA HIS A 103 -10.96 -12.24 9.03
C HIS A 103 -10.88 -10.71 9.07
N TYR A 104 -10.98 -10.12 10.27
CA TYR A 104 -10.77 -8.68 10.47
C TYR A 104 -9.36 -8.24 10.11
N ALA A 105 -8.34 -9.00 10.54
CA ALA A 105 -6.96 -8.67 10.24
C ALA A 105 -6.71 -8.66 8.72
N VAL A 106 -7.13 -9.71 8.00
CA VAL A 106 -6.99 -9.80 6.54
C VAL A 106 -7.78 -8.70 5.84
N LEU A 107 -8.98 -8.36 6.33
CA LEU A 107 -9.81 -7.30 5.74
C LEU A 107 -9.14 -5.93 5.86
N ILE A 108 -8.65 -5.61 7.05
CA ILE A 108 -7.97 -4.34 7.32
C ILE A 108 -6.69 -4.24 6.48
N LEU A 109 -5.89 -5.31 6.43
CA LEU A 109 -4.67 -5.34 5.61
C LEU A 109 -4.99 -5.14 4.12
N ASN A 110 -6.04 -5.78 3.59
CA ASN A 110 -6.47 -5.58 2.20
C ASN A 110 -6.94 -4.15 1.94
N ILE A 111 -7.74 -3.55 2.84
CA ILE A 111 -8.19 -2.16 2.69
C ILE A 111 -7.01 -1.20 2.70
N ILE A 112 -6.02 -1.41 3.59
CA ILE A 112 -4.79 -0.61 3.64
C ILE A 112 -4.00 -0.77 2.33
N ALA A 113 -3.86 -2.00 1.81
CA ALA A 113 -3.18 -2.26 0.53
C ALA A 113 -3.89 -1.57 -0.65
N ILE A 114 -5.23 -1.62 -0.71
CA ILE A 114 -6.03 -0.90 -1.72
C ILE A 114 -5.80 0.61 -1.60
N GLY A 115 -5.82 1.14 -0.38
CA GLY A 115 -5.56 2.56 -0.10
C GLY A 115 -4.19 3.01 -0.60
N ILE A 116 -3.13 2.28 -0.24
CA ILE A 116 -1.75 2.58 -0.65
C ILE A 116 -1.59 2.45 -2.18
N THR A 117 -2.17 1.41 -2.78
CA THR A 117 -2.14 1.22 -4.25
C THR A 117 -2.86 2.36 -4.97
N SER A 118 -4.01 2.80 -4.45
CA SER A 118 -4.74 3.94 -5.01
C SER A 118 -3.95 5.25 -4.90
N ALA A 119 -3.26 5.47 -3.78
CA ALA A 119 -2.37 6.62 -3.61
C ALA A 119 -1.19 6.57 -4.59
N ALA A 120 -0.62 5.37 -4.84
CA ALA A 120 0.41 5.18 -5.85
C ALA A 120 -0.08 5.57 -7.26
N ILE A 121 -1.30 5.16 -7.64
CA ILE A 121 -1.90 5.53 -8.94
C ILE A 121 -2.06 7.05 -9.05
N VAL A 122 -2.51 7.73 -7.99
CA VAL A 122 -2.63 9.20 -7.97
C VAL A 122 -1.26 9.86 -8.11
N VAL A 123 -0.25 9.38 -7.40
CA VAL A 123 1.14 9.88 -7.51
C VAL A 123 1.69 9.69 -8.92
N ALA A 124 1.38 8.59 -9.60
CA ALA A 124 1.77 8.36 -10.99
C ALA A 124 1.03 9.27 -11.98
N ALA A 125 -0.22 9.63 -11.70
CA ALA A 125 -1.03 10.50 -12.55
C ALA A 125 -0.70 12.00 -12.36
N LEU A 126 -0.26 12.44 -11.18
CA LEU A 126 0.03 13.85 -10.92
C LEU A 126 1.10 14.46 -11.86
N PRO A 127 2.23 13.81 -12.15
CA PRO A 127 3.24 14.29 -13.09
C PRO A 127 2.77 14.35 -14.55
N THR A 128 1.81 13.51 -14.93
CA THR A 128 1.27 13.51 -16.31
C THR A 128 0.27 14.66 -16.50
N LEU A 129 -0.48 15.03 -15.45
CA LEU A 129 -1.38 16.18 -15.47
C LEU A 129 -0.68 17.51 -15.17
N ARG A 130 0.30 17.52 -14.27
CA ARG A 130 1.06 18.70 -13.86
C ARG A 130 2.55 18.42 -14.05
N ARG A 131 3.26 19.28 -14.79
CA ARG A 131 4.70 19.16 -15.10
C ARG A 131 5.60 19.43 -13.88
N ASN A 132 5.29 18.86 -12.72
CA ASN A 132 6.04 19.02 -11.48
C ASN A 132 6.94 17.81 -11.24
N ARG A 133 8.26 18.06 -11.14
CA ARG A 133 9.35 17.16 -10.70
C ARG A 133 9.07 15.64 -10.84
N PRO A 134 9.13 15.07 -12.07
CA PRO A 134 8.79 13.66 -12.33
C PRO A 134 9.67 12.65 -11.60
N ARG A 135 10.92 13.00 -11.26
CA ARG A 135 11.87 12.11 -10.56
C ARG A 135 11.42 11.76 -9.13
N VAL A 136 10.90 12.75 -8.40
CA VAL A 136 10.44 12.54 -7.02
C VAL A 136 9.17 11.69 -7.02
N ALA A 137 8.29 11.91 -8.00
CA ALA A 137 7.07 11.12 -8.14
C ALA A 137 7.36 9.65 -8.50
N ALA A 138 8.36 9.38 -9.36
CA ALA A 138 8.77 8.01 -9.70
C ALA A 138 9.30 7.24 -8.46
N ILE A 139 10.16 7.87 -7.67
CA ILE A 139 10.65 7.26 -6.41
C ILE A 139 9.50 7.02 -5.43
N LEU A 140 8.61 8.00 -5.26
CA LEU A 140 7.47 7.86 -4.35
C LEU A 140 6.51 6.74 -4.80
N PHE A 141 6.30 6.62 -6.11
CA PHE A 141 5.51 5.54 -6.70
C PHE A 141 6.10 4.16 -6.42
N ASP A 142 7.42 3.97 -6.60
CA ASP A 142 8.12 2.74 -6.25
C ASP A 142 7.91 2.37 -4.77
N VAL A 143 8.17 3.32 -3.85
CA VAL A 143 8.08 3.07 -2.40
C VAL A 143 6.66 2.66 -2.00
N LEU A 144 5.64 3.33 -2.55
CA LEU A 144 4.24 2.99 -2.27
C LEU A 144 3.87 1.61 -2.83
N LEU A 145 4.31 1.27 -4.04
CA LEU A 145 4.08 -0.05 -4.62
C LEU A 145 4.72 -1.17 -3.81
N PHE A 146 6.00 -1.03 -3.43
CA PHE A 146 6.68 -2.02 -2.59
C PHE A 146 5.97 -2.19 -1.24
N THR A 147 5.57 -1.09 -0.62
CA THR A 147 4.84 -1.12 0.66
C THR A 147 3.50 -1.86 0.50
N SER A 148 2.76 -1.61 -0.58
CA SER A 148 1.51 -2.30 -0.87
C SER A 148 1.72 -3.81 -1.07
N ILE A 149 2.74 -4.22 -1.84
CA ILE A 149 3.08 -5.63 -2.09
C ILE A 149 3.40 -6.35 -0.78
N LEU A 150 4.16 -5.72 0.12
CA LEU A 150 4.49 -6.30 1.42
C LEU A 150 3.22 -6.50 2.28
N ILE A 151 2.34 -5.50 2.35
CA ILE A 151 1.11 -5.60 3.13
C ILE A 151 0.16 -6.66 2.54
N LEU A 152 0.01 -6.68 1.22
CA LEU A 152 -0.84 -7.67 0.55
C LEU A 152 -0.29 -9.09 0.69
N SER A 153 1.02 -9.29 0.59
CA SER A 153 1.63 -10.61 0.78
C SER A 153 1.47 -11.12 2.21
N ILE A 154 1.63 -10.25 3.22
CA ILE A 154 1.33 -10.58 4.63
C ILE A 154 -0.15 -10.95 4.79
N SER A 155 -1.05 -10.18 4.19
CA SER A 155 -2.50 -10.45 4.25
C SER A 155 -2.85 -11.84 3.70
N LEU A 156 -2.33 -12.18 2.52
CA LEU A 156 -2.55 -13.49 1.90
C LEU A 156 -1.92 -14.63 2.69
N MET A 157 -0.72 -14.41 3.26
CA MET A 157 -0.07 -15.40 4.12
C MET A 157 -0.89 -15.67 5.38
N VAL A 158 -1.37 -14.62 6.06
CA VAL A 158 -2.25 -14.75 7.23
C VAL A 158 -3.52 -15.53 6.87
N PHE A 159 -4.13 -15.24 5.71
CA PHE A 159 -5.29 -15.98 5.23
C PHE A 159 -4.99 -17.47 5.04
N VAL A 160 -3.93 -17.83 4.30
CA VAL A 160 -3.57 -19.23 4.01
C VAL A 160 -3.25 -20.00 5.28
N VAL A 161 -2.40 -19.45 6.16
CA VAL A 161 -2.03 -20.13 7.41
C VAL A 161 -3.25 -20.42 8.27
N ASN A 162 -4.19 -19.47 8.38
CA ASN A 162 -5.40 -19.67 9.17
C ASN A 162 -6.42 -20.57 8.46
N ALA A 163 -6.49 -20.55 7.13
CA ALA A 163 -7.34 -21.46 6.35
C ALA A 163 -6.91 -22.93 6.55
N GLU A 164 -5.62 -23.21 6.41
CA GLU A 164 -5.04 -24.55 6.59
C GLU A 164 -5.15 -25.04 8.05
N MET A 165 -4.91 -24.14 9.02
CA MET A 165 -5.10 -24.48 10.44
C MET A 165 -6.55 -24.81 10.79
N LEU A 166 -7.52 -24.21 10.11
CA LEU A 166 -8.92 -24.56 10.30
C LEU A 166 -9.22 -25.93 9.68
N GLU A 167 -8.77 -26.21 8.47
CA GLU A 167 -8.99 -27.50 7.79
C GLU A 167 -8.51 -28.70 8.63
N SER A 168 -7.32 -28.60 9.23
CA SER A 168 -6.78 -29.66 10.10
C SER A 168 -7.67 -29.98 11.31
N LYS A 169 -8.44 -29.02 11.84
CA LYS A 169 -9.35 -29.23 12.98
C LYS A 169 -10.67 -29.85 12.56
N TYR A 170 -11.14 -29.60 11.35
CA TYR A 170 -12.40 -30.17 10.83
C TYR A 170 -12.26 -31.66 10.53
N LEU A 171 -11.14 -32.09 9.94
CA LEU A 171 -10.87 -33.49 9.59
C LEU A 171 -10.79 -34.43 10.81
N ILE A 172 -10.54 -33.89 12.01
CA ILE A 172 -10.41 -34.66 13.25
C ILE A 172 -11.76 -34.79 13.99
N GLY A 173 -12.77 -34.00 13.63
CA GLY A 173 -14.00 -33.84 14.44
C GLY A 173 -15.29 -34.40 13.86
N VAL A 174 -15.42 -34.53 12.54
CA VAL A 174 -16.66 -34.96 11.87
C VAL A 174 -16.30 -35.88 10.70
N LYS A 175 -17.14 -36.89 10.42
CA LYS A 175 -17.12 -37.66 9.16
C LYS A 175 -16.94 -36.67 7.98
N ASN A 176 -16.30 -37.08 6.88
CA ASN A 176 -16.01 -36.27 5.67
C ASN A 176 -17.27 -35.71 4.97
N THR A 177 -18.07 -34.88 5.64
CA THR A 177 -19.33 -34.32 5.12
C THR A 177 -19.15 -32.91 4.57
N PHE A 178 -17.98 -32.28 4.75
CA PHE A 178 -17.68 -30.95 4.24
C PHE A 178 -16.36 -30.95 3.47
N GLU A 179 -16.42 -30.78 2.15
CA GLU A 179 -15.26 -30.53 1.31
C GLU A 179 -15.03 -29.03 1.21
N LYS A 180 -13.80 -28.56 1.48
CA LYS A 180 -13.43 -27.15 1.46
C LYS A 180 -12.49 -26.85 0.31
N TYR A 181 -12.72 -25.70 -0.32
CA TYR A 181 -11.95 -25.22 -1.45
C TYR A 181 -11.69 -23.71 -1.31
N TYR A 182 -10.56 -23.27 -1.86
CA TYR A 182 -10.31 -21.85 -2.07
C TYR A 182 -11.26 -21.31 -3.14
N GLY A 183 -11.91 -20.20 -2.86
CA GLY A 183 -12.83 -19.57 -3.81
C GLY A 183 -12.14 -18.60 -4.77
N TYR A 184 -12.87 -18.13 -5.77
CA TYR A 184 -12.31 -17.27 -6.83
C TYR A 184 -11.75 -15.94 -6.29
N SER A 185 -12.30 -15.40 -5.20
CA SER A 185 -11.86 -14.12 -4.64
C SER A 185 -10.43 -14.19 -4.10
N PHE A 186 -10.04 -15.34 -3.55
CA PHE A 186 -8.66 -15.60 -3.14
C PHE A 186 -7.72 -15.61 -4.35
N TYR A 187 -8.10 -16.31 -5.43
CA TYR A 187 -7.30 -16.33 -6.67
C TYR A 187 -7.20 -14.94 -7.33
N LEU A 188 -8.25 -14.12 -7.26
CA LEU A 188 -8.20 -12.72 -7.73
C LEU A 188 -7.20 -11.88 -6.91
N ALA A 189 -7.14 -12.07 -5.60
CA ALA A 189 -6.17 -11.38 -4.75
C ALA A 189 -4.73 -11.85 -5.00
N CYS A 190 -4.51 -13.15 -5.23
CA CYS A 190 -3.23 -13.69 -5.67
C CYS A 190 -2.80 -13.16 -7.05
N LEU A 191 -3.74 -13.08 -8.00
CA LEU A 191 -3.51 -12.49 -9.31
C LEU A 191 -3.15 -11.00 -9.18
N ALA A 192 -3.85 -10.26 -8.32
CA ALA A 192 -3.53 -8.86 -8.03
C ALA A 192 -2.10 -8.71 -7.47
N LEU A 193 -1.69 -9.56 -6.52
CA LEU A 193 -0.32 -9.58 -6.01
C LEU A 193 0.70 -9.82 -7.12
N LEU A 194 0.45 -10.81 -7.98
CA LEU A 194 1.33 -11.13 -9.11
C LEU A 194 1.45 -9.96 -10.09
N LEU A 195 0.33 -9.31 -10.43
CA LEU A 195 0.33 -8.13 -11.30
C LEU A 195 1.07 -6.94 -10.64
N LEU A 196 0.92 -6.73 -9.33
CA LEU A 196 1.67 -5.71 -8.59
C LEU A 196 3.17 -5.99 -8.59
N VAL A 197 3.59 -7.26 -8.48
CA VAL A 197 5.01 -7.62 -8.61
C VAL A 197 5.55 -7.25 -9.98
N PHE A 198 4.85 -7.58 -11.06
CA PHE A 198 5.25 -7.14 -12.40
C PHE A 198 5.22 -5.61 -12.57
N ALA A 199 4.25 -4.93 -11.95
CA ALA A 199 4.20 -3.47 -11.93
C ALA A 199 5.40 -2.88 -11.20
N SER A 200 5.86 -3.47 -10.09
CA SER A 200 7.05 -3.01 -9.37
C SER A 200 8.33 -3.12 -10.20
N LEU A 201 8.47 -4.19 -11.01
CA LEU A 201 9.58 -4.31 -11.96
C LEU A 201 9.52 -3.20 -13.02
N GLY A 202 8.34 -2.92 -13.57
CA GLY A 202 8.12 -1.80 -14.49
C GLY A 202 8.44 -0.45 -13.86
N ALA A 203 8.06 -0.24 -12.60
CA ALA A 203 8.28 0.98 -11.86
C ALA A 203 9.78 1.25 -11.64
N VAL A 204 10.56 0.22 -11.25
CA VAL A 204 12.03 0.30 -11.14
C VAL A 204 12.68 0.64 -12.48
N LEU A 205 12.18 0.11 -13.60
CA LEU A 205 12.67 0.45 -14.94
C LEU A 205 12.37 1.92 -15.29
N VAL A 206 11.15 2.40 -15.00
CA VAL A 206 10.76 3.81 -15.19
C VAL A 206 11.70 4.73 -14.40
N THR A 207 11.95 4.42 -13.14
CA THR A 207 12.85 5.19 -12.27
C THR A 207 14.28 5.18 -12.83
N THR A 208 14.78 4.03 -13.28
CA THR A 208 16.10 3.93 -13.91
C THR A 208 16.23 4.82 -15.16
N PHE A 209 15.21 4.82 -16.03
CA PHE A 209 15.20 5.70 -17.20
C PHE A 209 15.09 7.18 -16.84
N ALA A 210 14.34 7.52 -15.79
CA ALA A 210 14.20 8.90 -15.31
C ALA A 210 15.53 9.49 -14.78
N PHE A 211 16.41 8.64 -14.23
CA PHE A 211 17.74 9.04 -13.80
C PHE A 211 18.77 9.03 -14.94
N ARG A 212 18.76 8.02 -15.81
CA ARG A 212 19.75 7.87 -16.89
C ARG A 212 19.65 8.95 -17.98
N ASN A 213 18.45 9.43 -18.27
CA ASN A 213 18.24 10.49 -19.25
C ASN A 213 18.48 11.90 -18.68
N SER A 214 18.99 12.00 -17.45
CA SER A 214 19.52 13.26 -16.95
C SER A 214 20.76 13.57 -17.76
N PRO A 215 20.82 14.65 -18.56
CA PRO A 215 22.10 15.14 -19.01
C PRO A 215 22.90 15.38 -17.74
N THR A 216 23.98 14.63 -17.57
CA THR A 216 25.09 15.12 -16.78
C THR A 216 25.30 16.55 -17.28
N MET A 217 25.20 17.53 -16.38
CA MET A 217 26.03 18.72 -16.55
C MET A 217 27.46 18.20 -16.44
N ASP A 218 27.95 17.54 -17.48
CA ASP A 218 29.36 17.44 -17.72
C ASP A 218 29.78 18.88 -17.92
N ARG A 219 30.43 19.37 -16.86
CA ARG A 219 31.32 20.51 -16.90
C ARG A 219 32.27 20.28 -18.07
N ASP A 220 31.94 20.84 -19.23
CA ASP A 220 32.95 21.12 -20.24
C ASP A 220 33.77 22.33 -19.73
N CYS A 221 34.60 22.06 -18.72
CA CYS A 221 35.75 22.89 -18.38
C CYS A 221 37.01 22.16 -18.86
N THR A 222 37.03 21.78 -20.13
CA THR A 222 38.20 21.22 -20.81
C THR A 222 38.40 21.93 -22.15
N SER A 223 38.42 23.27 -22.10
CA SER A 223 39.10 24.12 -23.08
C SER A 223 40.25 24.81 -22.34
N PRO A 224 41.52 24.61 -22.73
CA PRO A 224 42.64 25.34 -22.14
C PRO A 224 42.73 26.73 -22.77
N SER A 225 41.74 27.58 -22.50
CA SER A 225 41.77 28.99 -22.90
C SER A 225 40.57 29.72 -22.30
N GLN A 226 40.86 30.73 -21.48
CA GLN A 226 39.97 31.75 -20.90
C GLN A 226 39.37 31.48 -19.52
N ALA A 227 40.09 32.04 -18.53
CA ALA A 227 39.68 32.75 -17.32
C ALA A 227 38.65 32.13 -16.34
N PRO A 228 38.93 32.19 -15.01
CA PRO A 228 37.99 31.72 -13.99
C PRO A 228 36.78 32.65 -13.87
N CYS A 229 35.58 32.08 -13.91
CA CYS A 229 34.32 32.72 -13.54
C CYS A 229 34.33 33.09 -12.05
N PHE A 230 34.87 34.26 -11.72
CA PHE A 230 34.52 35.00 -10.52
C PHE A 230 33.53 36.09 -10.95
N ALA A 231 32.23 35.80 -10.85
CA ALA A 231 31.20 36.82 -11.03
C ALA A 231 30.95 37.50 -9.68
N GLU A 232 31.48 38.71 -9.58
CA GLU A 232 31.36 39.68 -8.51
C GLU A 232 29.90 40.02 -8.17
N ARG A 233 29.67 40.36 -6.90
CA ARG A 233 28.45 41.05 -6.47
C ARG A 233 28.43 42.46 -7.08
N PRO A 234 27.30 42.97 -7.58
CA PRO A 234 27.24 44.36 -8.04
C PRO A 234 27.22 45.32 -6.85
N MET A 235 28.24 46.17 -6.72
CA MET A 235 28.16 47.42 -5.95
C MET A 235 27.43 48.48 -6.79
N LEU A 236 26.39 49.07 -6.21
CA LEU A 236 25.71 50.26 -6.71
C LEU A 236 26.65 51.48 -6.71
N PRO A 237 26.58 52.39 -7.70
CA PRO A 237 27.27 53.67 -7.65
C PRO A 237 26.38 54.70 -6.94
N PHE A 238 26.92 55.40 -5.95
CA PHE A 238 26.35 56.65 -5.46
C PHE A 238 27.47 57.67 -5.36
N ASP A 239 27.38 58.69 -6.20
CA ASP A 239 28.36 59.76 -6.37
C ASP A 239 27.64 61.08 -6.09
N VAL A 240 27.98 61.76 -4.97
CA VAL A 240 27.60 63.16 -4.71
C VAL A 240 28.68 63.84 -3.82
N HIS A 241 29.53 64.62 -4.49
CA HIS A 241 29.99 65.99 -4.18
C HIS A 241 30.37 66.45 -2.75
N ARG A 242 31.69 66.69 -2.56
CA ARG A 242 32.39 67.95 -2.16
C ARG A 242 31.96 68.74 -0.88
N ASP A 243 32.82 68.77 0.16
CA ASP A 243 33.69 69.91 0.60
C ASP A 243 34.17 69.80 2.07
N ASP A 244 35.47 70.10 2.24
CA ASP A 244 36.24 70.62 3.40
C ASP A 244 35.78 70.43 4.87
N ARG A 245 36.61 69.69 5.65
CA ARG A 245 37.50 70.29 6.67
C ARG A 245 38.35 69.28 7.45
N TYR A 246 39.61 69.66 7.64
CA TYR A 246 40.66 69.04 8.42
C TYR A 246 40.47 69.32 9.93
N VAL A 247 40.46 68.30 10.80
CA VAL A 247 40.79 68.40 12.24
C VAL A 247 41.40 67.05 12.69
N PRO A 248 42.57 67.04 13.37
CA PRO A 248 43.24 65.80 13.81
C PRO A 248 42.75 65.31 15.19
N SER A 249 43.05 64.04 15.45
CA SER A 249 42.79 63.21 16.64
C SER A 249 43.27 63.81 17.98
N PRO A 250 42.74 63.32 19.13
CA PRO A 250 43.55 62.36 19.89
C PRO A 250 42.78 61.23 20.62
N SER A 251 43.57 60.21 20.94
CA SER A 251 43.46 59.07 21.87
C SER A 251 42.56 59.18 23.12
N GLN A 252 42.02 58.03 23.57
CA GLN A 252 42.34 57.36 24.87
C GLN A 252 41.36 56.19 25.10
N THR A 253 41.86 54.94 25.11
CA THR A 253 42.02 54.05 26.29
C THR A 253 40.76 53.65 27.06
N SER A 254 40.59 52.33 27.16
CA SER A 254 40.03 51.54 28.27
C SER A 254 38.61 51.86 28.76
N GLU A 255 37.71 50.87 28.67
CA GLU A 255 37.33 50.12 29.88
C GLU A 255 36.48 48.88 29.56
N PHE A 256 36.86 47.80 30.22
CA PHE A 256 36.10 46.57 30.39
C PHE A 256 34.89 46.87 31.28
N GLN A 257 33.67 46.50 30.87
CA GLN A 257 32.67 46.03 31.82
C GLN A 257 31.86 44.86 31.24
N GLN A 258 32.13 43.69 31.81
CA GLN A 258 31.20 42.58 31.89
C GLN A 258 29.91 43.05 32.55
N GLN A 259 28.76 42.79 31.92
CA GLN A 259 27.54 42.58 32.68
C GLN A 259 26.71 41.44 32.09
N THR A 260 26.51 40.46 32.95
CA THR A 260 25.82 39.18 32.79
C THR A 260 24.30 39.34 32.85
N ARG A 261 23.61 38.22 32.53
CA ARG A 261 22.20 37.84 32.83
C ARG A 261 21.19 38.20 31.72
N HIS A 262 20.20 37.38 31.39
CA HIS A 262 19.73 36.10 31.91
C HIS A 262 18.88 35.42 30.83
N PHE A 263 18.86 34.09 30.86
CA PHE A 263 17.89 33.24 30.17
C PHE A 263 16.51 33.40 30.81
N TYR A 264 15.45 33.39 29.99
CA TYR A 264 14.19 32.76 30.37
C TYR A 264 13.60 32.00 29.20
N SER A 265 13.43 30.70 29.44
CA SER A 265 12.53 29.79 28.75
C SER A 265 11.09 30.10 29.14
N TYR A 266 10.20 29.99 28.16
CA TYR A 266 8.87 29.40 28.32
C TYR A 266 8.65 28.43 27.17
#